data_AF-A0A2V5L4I3-F1
#
_entry.id   AF-A0A2V5L4I3-F1
#
_cell.length_a   1.000
_cell.length_b   1.000
_cell.length_c   1.000
_cell.angle_alpha   90.00
_cell.angle_beta   90.00
_cell.angle_gamma   90.00
#
_symmetry.space_group_name_H-M   'P 1'
#
loop_
_entity.id
_entity.type
_entity.pdbx_description
1 polymer ?
#
loop_
_entity_poly.entity_id
_entity_poly.type
_entity_poly.pdbx_seq_one_letter_code
_entity_poly.pdbx_strand_id
1 'polypeptide(L)'
;MRRQAERDVMGAMLVSNAHAAAEVLHQSDGADDSSVMEAIAATRSLNLIVEDTLRALVAQARSEGHTWAEIGGLLRITRQAAFQRFGSETIDPPDADELPLDGAVELTVQLADDLLAGRWEVVEKVLTARMAEILSRELLQSTRTRINARWGSLVRTGVAAVSVRDGLTVVELPLTFEHLDASCRAVYTSTGQVAGLLWRPVETGEDR
;
A
#
# COMPACT_ATOMS: atom_id res chain seq x y z
N MET A 1 -17.90 -10.60 -1.67
CA MET A 1 -16.58 -11.01 -1.14
C MET A 1 -15.45 -10.21 -1.77
N ARG A 2 -15.45 -10.00 -3.10
CA ARG A 2 -14.47 -9.19 -3.84
C ARG A 2 -14.08 -7.84 -3.22
N ARG A 3 -15.08 -6.97 -3.17
CA ARG A 3 -14.92 -5.60 -2.68
C ARG A 3 -14.56 -5.51 -1.19
N GLN A 4 -14.72 -6.58 -0.41
CA GLN A 4 -14.36 -6.56 1.01
C GLN A 4 -12.86 -6.74 1.21
N ALA A 5 -12.22 -7.65 0.48
CA ALA A 5 -10.78 -7.87 0.57
C ALA A 5 -9.99 -6.66 0.05
N GLU A 6 -10.41 -6.07 -1.06
CA GLU A 6 -9.84 -4.80 -1.58
C GLU A 6 -9.99 -3.67 -0.55
N ARG A 7 -11.14 -3.56 0.12
CA ARG A 7 -11.35 -2.58 1.20
C ARG A 7 -10.48 -2.85 2.42
N ASP A 8 -10.30 -4.10 2.82
CA ASP A 8 -9.45 -4.47 3.95
C ASP A 8 -7.97 -4.14 3.64
N VAL A 9 -7.53 -4.37 2.40
CA VAL A 9 -6.18 -4.01 1.95
C VAL A 9 -6.02 -2.48 1.84
N MET A 10 -6.95 -1.76 1.21
CA MET A 10 -6.94 -0.30 1.15
C MET A 10 -6.99 0.33 2.55
N GLY A 11 -7.80 -0.23 3.46
CA GLY A 11 -7.89 0.18 4.85
C GLY A 11 -6.57 -0.02 5.60
N ALA A 12 -5.92 -1.18 5.45
CA ALA A 12 -4.61 -1.43 6.04
C ALA A 12 -3.53 -0.50 5.45
N MET A 13 -3.55 -0.24 4.14
CA MET A 13 -2.64 0.71 3.49
C MET A 13 -2.86 2.14 3.98
N LEU A 14 -4.11 2.57 4.14
CA LEU A 14 -4.46 3.88 4.70
C LEU A 14 -3.94 4.05 6.12
N VAL A 15 -4.22 3.09 7.02
CA VAL A 15 -3.76 3.13 8.41
C VAL A 15 -2.23 3.18 8.47
N SER A 16 -1.55 2.32 7.72
CA SER A 16 -0.09 2.29 7.71
C SER A 16 0.54 3.57 7.15
N ASN A 17 0.02 4.11 6.05
CA ASN A 17 0.55 5.34 5.47
C ASN A 17 0.22 6.56 6.33
N ALA A 18 -0.94 6.59 6.99
CA ALA A 18 -1.29 7.61 7.96
C ALA A 18 -0.35 7.57 9.17
N HIS A 19 -0.05 6.37 9.70
CA HIS A 19 0.91 6.21 10.80
C HIS A 19 2.32 6.62 10.37
N ALA A 20 2.77 6.20 9.18
CA ALA A 20 4.08 6.60 8.65
C ALA A 20 4.17 8.12 8.47
N ALA A 21 3.16 8.76 7.87
CA ALA A 21 3.12 10.21 7.71
C ALA A 21 3.10 10.93 9.06
N ALA A 22 2.29 10.45 10.02
CA ALA A 22 2.21 11.02 11.36
C ALA A 22 3.55 10.90 12.12
N GLU A 23 4.24 9.76 12.04
CA GLU A 23 5.56 9.59 12.65
C GLU A 23 6.59 10.56 12.06
N VAL A 24 6.62 10.71 10.74
CA VAL A 24 7.54 11.65 10.07
C VAL A 24 7.22 13.09 10.48
N LEU A 25 5.94 13.45 10.55
CA LEU A 25 5.51 14.78 11.00
C LEU A 25 5.92 15.04 12.46
N HIS A 26 5.74 14.08 13.37
CA HIS A 26 6.15 14.23 14.77
C HIS A 26 7.67 14.33 14.97
N GLN A 27 8.46 13.70 14.09
CA GLN A 27 9.93 13.79 14.11
C GLN A 27 10.46 15.08 13.47
N SER A 28 9.63 15.76 12.68
CA SER A 28 9.98 17.02 11.99
C SER A 28 9.98 18.23 12.91
N ASP A 29 9.45 18.14 14.13
CA ASP A 29 9.34 19.23 15.12
C ASP A 29 10.71 19.72 15.70
N GLY A 30 11.83 19.37 15.04
CA GLY A 30 13.15 19.92 15.29
C GLY A 30 14.21 19.60 14.22
N ALA A 31 13.82 19.33 12.97
CA ALA A 31 14.67 18.64 11.99
C ALA A 31 15.14 19.49 10.78
N ASP A 32 16.27 19.05 10.20
CA ASP A 32 16.95 19.58 9.00
C ASP A 32 16.13 19.32 7.70
N ASP A 33 16.50 19.97 6.58
CA ASP A 33 15.74 19.98 5.30
C ASP A 33 15.30 18.59 4.79
N SER A 34 16.06 17.54 5.10
CA SER A 34 15.75 16.14 4.73
C SER A 34 14.44 15.64 5.37
N SER A 35 14.15 16.03 6.62
CA SER A 35 12.94 15.58 7.34
C SER A 35 11.68 16.21 6.75
N VAL A 36 11.76 17.45 6.27
CA VAL A 36 10.64 18.14 5.63
C VAL A 36 10.30 17.47 4.29
N MET A 37 11.31 17.10 3.51
CA MET A 37 11.11 16.38 2.25
C MET A 37 10.49 15.00 2.45
N GLU A 38 10.89 14.27 3.49
CA GLU A 38 10.26 13.01 3.89
C GLU A 38 8.79 13.20 4.29
N ALA A 39 8.48 14.27 5.05
CA ALA A 39 7.11 14.58 5.45
C ALA A 39 6.21 14.88 4.25
N ILE A 40 6.72 15.62 3.26
CA ILE A 40 6.01 15.91 2.01
C ILE A 40 5.76 14.62 1.23
N ALA A 41 6.76 13.75 1.08
CA ALA A 41 6.62 12.49 0.36
C ALA A 41 5.58 11.55 1.02
N ALA A 42 5.64 11.41 2.35
CA ALA A 42 4.68 10.59 3.10
C ALA A 42 3.25 11.14 3.01
N THR A 43 3.07 12.46 3.14
CA THR A 43 1.77 13.12 3.02
C THR A 43 1.19 12.99 1.61
N ARG A 44 2.03 13.11 0.57
CA ARG A 44 1.63 12.92 -0.82
C ARG A 44 1.17 11.47 -1.07
N SER A 45 1.92 10.48 -0.58
CA SER A 45 1.52 9.07 -0.66
C SER A 45 0.15 8.84 -0.01
N LEU A 46 -0.05 9.36 1.21
CA LEU A 46 -1.34 9.25 1.90
C LEU A 46 -2.48 9.87 1.08
N ASN A 47 -2.28 11.06 0.51
CA ASN A 47 -3.29 11.73 -0.31
C ASN A 47 -3.69 10.88 -1.53
N LEU A 48 -2.72 10.23 -2.19
CA LEU A 48 -2.99 9.35 -3.32
C LEU A 48 -3.81 8.12 -2.92
N ILE A 49 -3.49 7.49 -1.78
CA ILE A 49 -4.22 6.32 -1.27
C ILE A 49 -5.65 6.70 -0.83
N VAL A 50 -5.81 7.87 -0.21
CA VAL A 50 -7.13 8.42 0.15
C VAL A 50 -7.97 8.67 -1.10
N GLU A 51 -7.38 9.23 -2.15
CA GLU A 51 -8.07 9.49 -3.41
C GLU A 51 -8.51 8.19 -4.11
N ASP A 52 -7.66 7.16 -4.12
CA ASP A 52 -8.01 5.84 -4.68
C ASP A 52 -9.11 5.17 -3.89
N THR A 53 -9.02 5.21 -2.55
CA THR A 53 -10.06 4.66 -1.68
C THR A 53 -11.39 5.38 -1.92
N LEU A 54 -11.36 6.70 -2.06
CA LEU A 54 -12.55 7.49 -2.37
C LEU A 54 -13.13 7.11 -3.74
N ARG A 55 -12.29 6.93 -4.77
CA ARG A 55 -12.70 6.49 -6.11
C ARG A 55 -13.37 5.11 -6.08
N ALA A 56 -12.78 4.15 -5.36
CA ALA A 56 -13.35 2.82 -5.18
C ALA A 56 -14.71 2.84 -4.46
N LEU A 57 -14.85 3.66 -3.41
CA LEU A 57 -16.11 3.84 -2.68
C LEU A 57 -17.18 4.50 -3.55
N VAL A 58 -16.81 5.51 -4.36
CA VAL A 58 -17.72 6.16 -5.30
C VAL A 58 -18.17 5.20 -6.40
N ALA A 59 -17.26 4.44 -6.99
CA ALA A 59 -17.60 3.41 -7.98
C ALA A 59 -18.57 2.37 -7.40
N GLN A 60 -18.35 2.00 -6.13
CA GLN A 60 -19.24 1.08 -5.44
C GLN A 60 -20.64 1.68 -5.23
N ALA A 61 -20.73 2.90 -4.71
CA ALA A 61 -21.99 3.59 -4.52
C ALA A 61 -22.76 3.73 -5.84
N ARG A 62 -22.05 3.99 -6.95
CA ARG A 62 -22.62 4.02 -8.30
C ARG A 62 -23.19 2.66 -8.73
N SER A 63 -22.48 1.56 -8.44
CA SER A 63 -22.97 0.20 -8.73
C SER A 63 -24.20 -0.20 -7.90
N GLU A 64 -24.36 0.39 -6.71
CA GLU A 64 -25.50 0.21 -5.81
C GLU A 64 -26.69 1.13 -6.17
N GLY A 65 -26.53 2.00 -7.19
CA GLY A 65 -27.60 2.85 -7.71
C GLY A 65 -27.60 4.30 -7.19
N HIS A 66 -26.66 4.68 -6.32
CA HIS A 66 -26.57 6.06 -5.83
C HIS A 66 -26.26 7.05 -6.95
N THR A 67 -26.92 8.21 -6.94
CA THR A 67 -26.80 9.25 -7.95
C THR A 67 -25.57 10.14 -7.72
N TRP A 68 -25.09 10.76 -8.79
CA TRP A 68 -24.04 11.78 -8.71
C TRP A 68 -24.42 12.99 -7.84
N ALA A 69 -25.71 13.26 -7.66
CA ALA A 69 -26.19 14.33 -6.78
C ALA A 69 -26.02 13.95 -5.30
N GLU A 70 -26.39 12.72 -4.92
CA GLU A 70 -26.22 12.21 -3.55
C GLU A 70 -24.74 12.12 -3.18
N ILE A 71 -23.92 11.57 -4.08
CA ILE A 71 -22.46 11.45 -3.89
C ILE A 71 -21.82 12.85 -3.80
N GLY A 72 -22.18 13.77 -4.69
CA GLY A 72 -21.69 15.16 -4.64
C GLY A 72 -22.08 15.86 -3.34
N GLY A 73 -23.31 15.66 -2.87
CA GLY A 73 -23.79 16.19 -1.59
C GLY A 73 -22.95 15.71 -0.40
N LEU A 74 -22.63 14.40 -0.34
CA LEU A 74 -21.79 13.83 0.71
C LEU A 74 -20.35 14.39 0.67
N LEU A 75 -19.80 14.56 -0.53
CA LEU A 75 -18.46 15.10 -0.74
C LEU A 75 -18.39 16.63 -0.68
N ARG A 76 -19.51 17.31 -0.42
CA ARG A 76 -19.64 18.79 -0.43
C ARG A 76 -19.15 19.43 -1.73
N ILE A 77 -19.40 18.77 -2.86
CA ILE A 77 -19.11 19.28 -4.22
C ILE A 77 -20.37 19.26 -5.07
N THR A 78 -20.35 19.96 -6.20
CA THR A 78 -21.49 19.95 -7.13
C THR A 78 -21.63 18.58 -7.81
N ARG A 79 -22.84 18.22 -8.25
CA ARG A 79 -23.08 17.02 -9.06
C ARG A 79 -22.16 16.95 -10.29
N GLN A 80 -21.96 18.08 -10.97
CA GLN A 80 -21.12 18.14 -12.17
C GLN A 80 -19.65 17.93 -11.81
N ALA A 81 -19.17 18.49 -10.69
CA ALA A 81 -17.81 18.24 -10.20
C ALA A 81 -17.61 16.77 -9.80
N ALA A 82 -18.60 16.14 -9.16
CA ALA A 82 -18.57 14.71 -8.85
C ALA A 82 -18.52 13.84 -10.13
N PHE A 83 -19.38 14.14 -11.11
CA PHE A 83 -19.39 13.44 -12.39
C PHE A 83 -18.07 13.59 -13.17
N GLN A 84 -17.50 14.79 -13.21
CA GLN A 84 -16.22 15.01 -13.89
C GLN A 84 -15.06 14.30 -13.20
N ARG A 85 -15.03 14.30 -11.87
CA ARG A 85 -13.93 13.73 -11.08
C ARG A 85 -13.94 12.20 -11.05
N PHE A 86 -15.13 11.59 -11.01
CA PHE A 86 -15.30 10.15 -10.79
C PHE A 86 -16.06 9.42 -11.90
N GLY A 87 -16.65 10.14 -12.85
CA GLY A 87 -17.41 9.55 -13.96
C GLY A 87 -16.54 9.15 -15.15
N SER A 88 -15.26 9.53 -15.15
CA SER A 88 -14.29 9.23 -16.20
C SER A 88 -13.23 8.25 -15.68
N GLU A 89 -13.59 6.99 -15.50
CA GLU A 89 -12.66 5.85 -15.51
C GLU A 89 -13.44 4.55 -15.36
N THR A 90 -13.63 3.87 -16.47
CA THR A 90 -13.72 2.42 -16.45
C THR A 90 -12.28 1.95 -16.24
N ILE A 91 -11.93 1.56 -15.02
CA ILE A 91 -10.75 0.72 -14.82
C ILE A 91 -11.15 -0.61 -15.47
N ASP A 92 -10.59 -0.90 -16.64
CA ASP A 92 -10.70 -2.23 -17.22
C ASP A 92 -10.22 -3.22 -16.15
N PRO A 93 -11.04 -4.21 -15.75
CA PRO A 93 -10.57 -5.22 -14.83
C PRO A 93 -9.36 -5.90 -15.50
N PRO A 94 -8.23 -6.07 -14.80
CA PRO A 94 -7.22 -6.98 -15.30
C PRO A 94 -7.89 -8.32 -15.52
N ASP A 95 -7.53 -9.02 -16.61
CA ASP A 95 -7.89 -10.42 -16.80
C ASP A 95 -7.54 -11.17 -15.52
N ALA A 96 -8.58 -11.44 -14.73
CA ALA A 96 -8.46 -12.00 -13.41
C ALA A 96 -8.40 -13.51 -13.60
N ASP A 97 -7.19 -14.03 -13.80
CA ASP A 97 -6.97 -15.43 -13.52
C ASP A 97 -7.22 -15.65 -12.03
N GLU A 98 -8.12 -16.59 -11.70
CA GLU A 98 -8.45 -16.94 -10.32
C GLU A 98 -7.31 -17.70 -9.61
N LEU A 99 -6.29 -18.09 -10.37
CA LEU A 99 -5.12 -18.79 -9.87
C LEU A 99 -4.09 -17.80 -9.30
N PRO A 100 -3.40 -18.17 -8.20
CA PRO A 100 -2.32 -17.35 -7.68
C PRO A 100 -1.20 -17.26 -8.72
N LEU A 101 -0.57 -16.09 -8.79
CA LEU A 101 0.61 -15.86 -9.59
C LEU A 101 1.68 -16.88 -9.21
N ASP A 102 2.13 -17.65 -10.21
CA ASP A 102 3.24 -18.58 -10.06
C ASP A 102 4.50 -17.83 -9.62
N GLY A 103 5.17 -18.34 -8.59
CA GLY A 103 6.40 -17.74 -8.06
C GLY A 103 6.19 -16.48 -7.19
N ALA A 104 4.96 -16.17 -6.78
CA ALA A 104 4.67 -14.96 -6.00
C ALA A 104 5.43 -14.89 -4.66
N VAL A 105 5.70 -16.04 -4.03
CA VAL A 105 6.47 -16.11 -2.78
C VAL A 105 7.91 -15.68 -3.02
N GLU A 106 8.55 -16.24 -4.05
CA GLU A 106 9.91 -15.93 -4.45
C GLU A 106 10.05 -14.45 -4.83
N LEU A 107 9.08 -13.91 -5.55
CA LEU A 107 9.00 -12.48 -5.87
C LEU A 107 8.89 -11.62 -4.60
N THR A 108 8.14 -12.06 -3.60
CA THR A 108 7.97 -11.31 -2.33
C THR A 108 9.24 -11.33 -1.50
N VAL A 109 9.90 -12.48 -1.42
CA VAL A 109 11.19 -12.63 -0.73
C VAL A 109 12.24 -11.75 -1.40
N GLN A 110 12.32 -11.78 -2.74
CA GLN A 110 13.26 -10.95 -3.49
C GLN A 110 12.96 -9.45 -3.34
N LEU A 111 11.69 -9.05 -3.42
CA LEU A 111 11.26 -7.67 -3.20
C LEU A 111 11.65 -7.17 -1.80
N ALA A 112 11.43 -7.99 -0.76
CA ALA A 112 11.81 -7.65 0.61
C ALA A 112 13.33 -7.46 0.73
N ASP A 113 14.13 -8.36 0.15
CA ASP A 113 15.59 -8.25 0.14
C ASP A 113 16.08 -7.04 -0.66
N ASP A 114 15.53 -6.78 -1.85
CA ASP A 114 15.87 -5.60 -2.67
C ASP A 114 15.60 -4.29 -1.93
N LEU A 115 14.46 -4.21 -1.24
CA LEU A 115 14.05 -3.02 -0.50
C LEU A 115 14.95 -2.81 0.74
N LEU A 116 15.25 -3.86 1.50
CA LEU A 116 16.14 -3.79 2.66
C LEU A 116 17.60 -3.53 2.27
N ALA A 117 18.05 -4.03 1.11
CA ALA A 117 19.36 -3.75 0.55
C ALA A 117 19.46 -2.37 -0.11
N GLY A 118 18.34 -1.69 -0.34
CA GLY A 118 18.29 -0.37 -0.97
C GLY A 118 18.53 -0.39 -2.49
N ARG A 119 18.14 -1.48 -3.17
CA ARG A 119 18.25 -1.65 -4.63
C ARG A 119 17.06 -1.01 -5.34
N TRP A 120 16.96 0.32 -5.25
CA TRP A 120 15.80 1.10 -5.69
C TRP A 120 15.45 0.93 -7.16
N GLU A 121 16.46 0.85 -8.03
CA GLU A 121 16.26 0.69 -9.48
C GLU A 121 15.60 -0.66 -9.83
N VAL A 122 15.71 -1.66 -8.95
CA VAL A 122 15.03 -2.96 -9.11
C VAL A 122 13.61 -2.87 -8.57
N VAL A 123 13.44 -2.30 -7.37
CA VAL A 123 12.13 -2.12 -6.72
C VAL A 123 11.20 -1.29 -7.60
N GLU A 124 11.66 -0.15 -8.12
CA GLU A 124 10.86 0.76 -8.95
C GLU A 124 10.33 0.09 -10.23
N LYS A 125 11.06 -0.89 -10.80
CA LYS A 125 10.68 -1.58 -12.05
C LYS A 125 9.56 -2.60 -11.87
N VAL A 126 9.43 -3.16 -10.66
CA VAL A 126 8.40 -4.17 -10.37
C VAL A 126 7.11 -3.54 -9.88
N LEU A 127 7.10 -2.24 -9.55
CA LEU A 127 5.89 -1.51 -9.20
C LEU A 127 4.99 -1.34 -10.43
N THR A 128 3.68 -1.38 -10.19
CA THR A 128 2.72 -0.83 -11.17
C THR A 128 2.97 0.68 -11.34
N ALA A 129 2.59 1.24 -12.49
CA ALA A 129 2.70 2.70 -12.71
C ALA A 129 2.01 3.49 -11.58
N ARG A 130 0.84 3.01 -11.14
CA ARG A 130 0.11 3.59 -10.02
C ARG A 130 0.90 3.53 -8.71
N MET A 131 1.48 2.37 -8.39
CA MET A 131 2.25 2.23 -7.14
C MET A 131 3.56 3.01 -7.16
N ALA A 132 4.19 3.17 -8.33
CA ALA A 132 5.38 4.01 -8.49
C ALA A 132 5.08 5.50 -8.24
N GLU A 133 3.86 5.97 -8.53
CA GLU A 133 3.44 7.32 -8.15
C GLU A 133 3.26 7.49 -6.64
N ILE A 134 2.86 6.43 -5.93
CA ILE A 134 2.57 6.45 -4.49
C ILE A 134 3.88 6.28 -3.69
N LEU A 135 4.66 5.26 -4.04
CA LEU A 135 5.93 4.91 -3.40
C LEU A 135 7.10 5.66 -4.06
N SER A 136 7.25 6.94 -3.73
CA SER A 136 8.43 7.67 -4.18
C SER A 136 9.71 7.07 -3.59
N ARG A 137 10.85 7.33 -4.25
CA ARG A 137 12.17 6.89 -3.78
C ARG A 137 12.44 7.36 -2.35
N GLU A 138 12.07 8.60 -2.02
CA GLU A 138 12.23 9.20 -0.70
C GLU A 138 11.41 8.44 0.35
N LEU A 139 10.17 8.05 0.03
CA LEU A 139 9.34 7.26 0.94
C LEU A 139 9.90 5.85 1.16
N LEU A 140 10.39 5.20 0.11
CA LEU A 140 11.03 3.88 0.20
C LEU A 140 12.31 3.94 1.05
N GLN A 141 13.14 4.97 0.83
CA GLN A 141 14.35 5.21 1.61
C GLN A 141 14.03 5.48 3.09
N SER A 142 13.09 6.37 3.38
CA SER A 142 12.66 6.67 4.75
C SER A 142 12.11 5.42 5.45
N THR A 143 11.28 4.63 4.76
CA THR A 143 10.74 3.36 5.28
C THR A 143 11.85 2.38 5.62
N ARG A 144 12.82 2.18 4.71
CA ARG A 144 13.99 1.32 4.97
C ARG A 144 14.81 1.81 6.16
N THR A 145 15.10 3.11 6.23
CA THR A 145 15.85 3.70 7.35
C THR A 145 15.14 3.44 8.67
N ARG A 146 13.82 3.61 8.73
CA ARG A 146 13.00 3.33 9.93
C ARG A 146 13.01 1.85 10.30
N ILE A 147 12.87 0.95 9.32
CA ILE A 147 12.96 -0.50 9.56
C ILE A 147 14.33 -0.86 10.14
N ASN A 148 15.42 -0.45 9.49
CA ASN A 148 16.76 -0.80 9.95
C ASN A 148 17.08 -0.20 11.34
N ALA A 149 16.66 1.04 11.59
CA ALA A 149 16.93 1.72 12.86
C ALA A 149 16.15 1.09 14.03
N ARG A 150 14.91 0.63 13.80
CA ARG A 150 14.02 0.16 14.87
C ARG A 150 14.01 -1.36 15.01
N TRP A 151 14.09 -2.09 13.90
CA TRP A 151 13.91 -3.54 13.87
C TRP A 151 15.26 -4.26 13.80
N GLY A 152 16.31 -3.58 13.34
CA GLY A 152 17.64 -4.15 13.11
C GLY A 152 17.72 -4.89 11.78
N SER A 153 18.69 -5.79 11.65
CA SER A 153 18.90 -6.58 10.43
C SER A 153 17.86 -7.70 10.31
N LEU A 154 17.49 -8.05 9.08
CA LEU A 154 16.67 -9.23 8.82
C LEU A 154 17.48 -10.49 9.14
N VAL A 155 16.96 -11.33 10.04
CA VAL A 155 17.59 -12.59 10.45
C VAL A 155 17.05 -13.76 9.65
N ARG A 156 15.73 -13.79 9.41
CA ARG A 156 15.07 -14.95 8.78
C ARG A 156 13.75 -14.57 8.11
N THR A 157 13.47 -15.22 6.99
CA THR A 157 12.16 -15.25 6.34
C THR A 157 11.36 -16.49 6.80
N GLY A 158 10.09 -16.30 7.13
CA GLY A 158 9.17 -17.36 7.53
C GLY A 158 8.47 -18.02 6.34
N VAL A 159 7.50 -18.88 6.63
CA VAL A 159 6.65 -19.50 5.61
C VAL A 159 5.59 -18.50 5.16
N ALA A 160 5.64 -18.11 3.89
CA ALA A 160 4.67 -17.19 3.31
C ALA A 160 3.28 -17.83 3.17
N ALA A 161 2.25 -17.06 3.46
CA ALA A 161 0.87 -17.40 3.13
C ALA A 161 0.49 -16.70 1.82
N VAL A 162 -0.07 -17.46 0.87
CA VAL A 162 -0.55 -16.94 -0.41
C VAL A 162 -2.07 -17.05 -0.47
N SER A 163 -2.72 -15.99 -0.94
CA SER A 163 -4.16 -16.01 -1.23
C SER A 163 -4.46 -15.22 -2.49
N VAL A 164 -5.48 -15.65 -3.24
CA VAL A 164 -6.02 -14.86 -4.35
C VAL A 164 -7.22 -14.09 -3.86
N ARG A 165 -7.22 -12.79 -4.14
CA ARG A 165 -8.34 -11.88 -3.87
C ARG A 165 -8.61 -11.14 -5.18
N ASP A 166 -9.67 -11.54 -5.87
CA ASP A 166 -10.21 -10.75 -6.99
C ASP A 166 -9.29 -10.62 -8.20
N GLY A 167 -8.55 -11.69 -8.48
CA GLY A 167 -7.52 -11.72 -9.53
C GLY A 167 -6.20 -11.11 -9.09
N LEU A 168 -6.09 -10.61 -7.85
CA LEU A 168 -4.83 -10.17 -7.26
C LEU A 168 -4.26 -11.27 -6.38
N THR A 169 -2.96 -11.50 -6.50
CA THR A 169 -2.23 -12.43 -5.62
C THR A 169 -1.71 -11.67 -4.43
N VAL A 170 -2.18 -12.02 -3.24
CA VAL A 170 -1.74 -11.44 -1.96
C VAL A 170 -0.80 -12.44 -1.30
N VAL A 171 0.43 -11.99 -1.03
CA VAL A 171 1.44 -12.74 -0.30
C VAL A 171 1.68 -12.07 1.03
N GLU A 172 1.59 -12.83 2.12
CA GLU A 172 1.98 -12.42 3.45
C GLU A 172 3.22 -13.20 3.87
N LEU A 173 4.34 -12.51 3.99
CA LEU A 173 5.65 -13.05 4.32
C LEU A 173 6.01 -12.66 5.77
N PRO A 174 6.00 -13.61 6.72
CA PRO A 174 6.55 -13.38 8.05
C PRO A 174 8.06 -13.16 7.99
N LEU A 175 8.57 -12.23 8.80
CA LEU A 175 9.98 -11.84 8.84
C LEU A 175 10.43 -11.74 10.31
N THR A 176 11.56 -12.34 10.64
CA THR A 176 12.21 -12.16 11.94
C THR A 176 13.39 -11.21 11.78
N PHE A 177 13.36 -10.10 12.50
CA PHE A 177 14.46 -9.14 12.62
C PHE A 177 15.18 -9.31 13.96
N GLU A 178 16.34 -8.65 14.13
CA GLU A 178 17.13 -8.69 15.37
C GLU A 178 16.36 -8.23 16.61
N HIS A 179 15.41 -7.29 16.46
CA HIS A 179 14.71 -6.67 17.58
C HIS A 179 13.21 -6.99 17.66
N LEU A 180 12.61 -7.55 16.60
CA LEU A 180 11.20 -7.93 16.60
C LEU A 180 10.84 -8.90 15.46
N ASP A 181 9.67 -9.52 15.57
CA ASP A 181 9.00 -10.18 14.45
C ASP A 181 8.08 -9.20 13.72
N ALA A 182 8.06 -9.29 12.39
CA ALA A 182 7.28 -8.46 11.49
C ALA A 182 6.65 -9.31 10.38
N SER A 183 5.81 -8.68 9.57
CA SER A 183 5.33 -9.25 8.31
C SER A 183 5.43 -8.22 7.19
N CYS A 184 5.87 -8.67 6.03
CA CYS A 184 5.75 -7.96 4.77
C CYS A 184 4.57 -8.54 3.99
N ARG A 185 3.63 -7.70 3.57
CA ARG A 185 2.55 -8.08 2.68
C ARG A 185 2.76 -7.41 1.33
N ALA A 186 2.80 -8.20 0.27
CA ALA A 186 2.84 -7.75 -1.11
C ALA A 186 1.56 -8.17 -1.86
N VAL A 187 1.09 -7.32 -2.74
CA VAL A 187 -0.09 -7.57 -3.59
C VAL A 187 0.36 -7.45 -5.03
N TYR A 188 0.09 -8.49 -5.83
CA TYR A 188 0.50 -8.60 -7.21
C TYR A 188 -0.70 -8.60 -8.16
N THR A 189 -0.53 -7.95 -9.31
CA THR A 189 -1.38 -8.15 -10.48
C THR A 189 -1.15 -9.54 -11.09
N SER A 190 -2.02 -9.97 -12.01
CA SER A 190 -1.82 -11.19 -12.81
C SER A 190 -0.54 -11.15 -13.66
N THR A 191 0.00 -9.96 -13.93
CA THR A 191 1.27 -9.76 -14.67
C THR A 191 2.51 -9.77 -13.76
N GLY A 192 2.35 -9.94 -12.45
CA GLY A 192 3.47 -9.96 -11.49
C GLY A 192 3.99 -8.59 -11.07
N GLN A 193 3.28 -7.50 -11.39
CA GLN A 193 3.62 -6.17 -10.88
C GLN A 193 3.05 -5.96 -9.48
N VAL A 194 3.79 -5.23 -8.64
CA VAL A 194 3.39 -4.90 -7.27
C VAL A 194 2.37 -3.75 -7.30
N ALA A 195 1.15 -4.08 -6.90
CA ALA A 195 0.03 -3.16 -6.73
C ALA A 195 -0.14 -2.68 -5.28
N GLY A 196 0.56 -3.31 -4.32
CA GLY A 196 0.52 -2.90 -2.92
C GLY A 196 1.65 -3.52 -2.11
N LEU A 197 2.13 -2.77 -1.12
CA LEU A 197 3.20 -3.18 -0.23
C LEU A 197 2.95 -2.63 1.17
N LEU A 198 3.07 -3.48 2.19
CA LEU A 198 2.87 -3.12 3.58
C LEU A 198 3.86 -3.85 4.49
N TRP A 199 4.46 -3.12 5.42
CA TRP A 199 5.30 -3.68 6.47
C TRP A 199 4.64 -3.38 7.81
N ARG A 200 4.51 -4.40 8.67
CA ARG A 200 3.97 -4.24 10.02
C ARG A 200 4.74 -5.10 11.01
N PRO A 201 5.02 -4.60 12.23
CA PRO A 201 5.36 -5.47 13.34
C PRO A 201 4.25 -6.51 13.55
N VAL A 202 4.63 -7.72 13.94
CA VAL A 202 3.68 -8.66 14.51
C VAL A 202 3.45 -8.19 15.94
N GLU A 203 2.23 -7.76 16.25
CA GLU A 203 1.85 -7.55 17.64
C GLU A 203 1.87 -8.93 18.31
N THR A 204 2.97 -9.23 19.02
CA THR A 204 2.98 -10.32 19.97
C THR A 204 1.88 -10.00 20.96
N GLY A 205 0.83 -10.82 21.03
CA GLY A 205 -0.23 -10.65 22.01
C GLY A 205 0.32 -10.82 23.41
N GLU A 206 0.94 -9.78 23.97
CA GLU A 206 1.16 -9.59 25.39
C GLU A 206 0.21 -8.48 25.84
N ASP A 207 -1.02 -8.90 26.08
CA ASP A 207 -1.90 -8.23 27.03
C ASP A 207 -2.27 -9.29 28.07
N ARG A 208 -1.54 -9.29 29.18
CA ARG A 208 -1.99 -9.80 30.49
C ARG A 208 -1.22 -9.17 31.63
#